data_AF-K1R713-F1
#
_entry.id   AF-K1R713-F1
#
_cell.length_a   1.000
_cell.length_b   1.000
_cell.length_c   1.000
_cell.angle_alpha   90.00
_cell.angle_beta   90.00
_cell.angle_gamma   90.00
#
_symmetry.space_group_name_H-M   'P 1'
#
loop_
_entity.id
_entity.type
_entity.pdbx_description
1 polymer ?
#
loop_
_entity_poly.entity_id
_entity_poly.type
_entity_poly.pdbx_seq_one_letter_code
_entity_poly.pdbx_strand_id
1 'polypeptide(L)'
;MTVIFLQKYVLKLMKKQMTRLGWKKEGDYLTRRLQSLLISVAVSYGDVNTVKEATDRFNQWMQNTDNIDPELQGRIFDAGIMYGSEKEWTFVKSQYLTVLVPSKRSQLMKALAKSRDDSLLSRFGDVSFTLTDIIKDSTSEFSTPFDLEEVQQFFKEHDAGPGTRAVQIASENIQMNIQWLEQNGQTVQHWLQRNSE
;
A
#
# COMPACT_ATOMS: atom_id res chain seq x y z
N MET A 1 -16.40 15.64 4.47
CA MET A 1 -15.96 16.99 4.07
C MET A 1 -14.53 17.30 4.52
N THR A 2 -14.12 16.90 5.73
CA THR A 2 -12.76 17.04 6.29
C THR A 2 -11.65 16.31 5.51
N VAL A 3 -11.94 15.14 4.94
CA VAL A 3 -10.97 14.34 4.16
C VAL A 3 -10.46 15.09 2.92
N ILE A 4 -11.33 15.82 2.21
CA ILE A 4 -10.96 16.56 0.98
C ILE A 4 -10.05 17.75 1.29
N PHE A 5 -10.26 18.43 2.42
CA PHE A 5 -9.42 19.56 2.84
C PHE A 5 -8.06 19.09 3.34
N LEU A 6 -8.02 17.99 4.11
CA LEU A 6 -6.76 17.35 4.52
C LEU A 6 -5.96 16.87 3.31
N GLN A 7 -6.63 16.22 2.35
CA GLN A 7 -6.04 15.79 1.08
C GLN A 7 -5.45 16.96 0.29
N LYS A 8 -6.17 18.08 0.14
CA LYS A 8 -5.64 19.27 -0.54
C LYS A 8 -4.46 19.91 0.20
N TYR A 9 -4.50 19.97 1.53
CA TYR A 9 -3.45 20.56 2.35
C TYR A 9 -2.17 19.71 2.33
N VAL A 10 -2.32 18.39 2.50
CA VAL A 10 -1.25 17.41 2.37
C VAL A 10 -0.63 17.51 0.99
N LEU A 11 -1.41 17.45 -0.10
CA LEU A 11 -0.90 17.61 -1.47
C LEU A 11 -0.14 18.94 -1.69
N LYS A 12 -0.60 20.05 -1.12
CA LYS A 12 0.07 21.37 -1.22
C LYS A 12 1.44 21.36 -0.54
N LEU A 13 1.54 20.84 0.68
CA LEU A 13 2.80 20.71 1.41
C LEU A 13 3.75 19.73 0.72
N MET A 14 3.20 18.64 0.19
CA MET A 14 3.93 17.60 -0.52
C MET A 14 4.53 18.09 -1.83
N LYS A 15 3.82 18.89 -2.64
CA LYS A 15 4.31 19.40 -3.93
C LYS A 15 5.65 20.13 -3.82
N LYS A 16 5.87 20.88 -2.74
CA LYS A 16 7.13 21.60 -2.47
C LYS A 16 8.28 20.64 -2.14
N GLN A 17 7.99 19.56 -1.41
CA GLN A 17 9.00 18.54 -1.08
C GLN A 17 9.29 17.61 -2.25
N MET A 18 8.28 17.33 -3.08
CA MET A 18 8.37 16.48 -4.26
C MET A 18 9.20 17.13 -5.38
N THR A 19 9.07 18.45 -5.57
CA THR A 19 9.97 19.20 -6.48
C THR A 19 11.40 19.23 -5.99
N ARG A 20 11.63 19.17 -4.67
CA ARG A 20 12.97 19.18 -4.07
C ARG A 20 13.65 17.81 -4.11
N LEU A 21 12.93 16.74 -3.72
CA LEU A 21 13.48 15.38 -3.61
C LEU A 21 13.38 14.61 -4.92
N GLY A 22 12.34 14.86 -5.72
CA GLY A 22 12.10 14.19 -6.99
C GLY A 22 12.19 12.66 -6.87
N TRP A 23 12.88 12.06 -7.83
CA TRP A 23 13.18 10.62 -7.87
C TRP A 23 14.67 10.31 -7.62
N LYS A 24 15.41 11.27 -7.04
CA LYS A 24 16.84 11.12 -6.79
C LYS A 24 17.10 10.38 -5.49
N LYS A 25 18.12 9.52 -5.49
CA LYS A 25 18.53 8.71 -4.33
C LYS A 25 19.44 9.51 -3.40
N GLU A 26 18.97 10.66 -2.94
CA GLU A 26 19.73 11.61 -2.13
C GLU A 26 19.14 11.74 -0.72
N GLY A 27 20.01 11.86 0.29
CA GLY A 27 19.63 12.06 1.70
C GLY A 27 19.75 10.82 2.58
N ASP A 28 19.45 11.03 3.86
CA ASP A 28 19.44 10.00 4.90
C ASP A 28 18.22 9.06 4.79
N TYR A 29 18.18 8.01 5.61
CA TYR A 29 17.09 7.02 5.62
C TYR A 29 15.70 7.67 5.73
N LEU A 30 15.56 8.68 6.60
CA LEU A 30 14.30 9.38 6.82
C LEU A 30 13.87 10.17 5.58
N THR A 31 14.82 10.82 4.90
CA THR A 31 14.56 11.55 3.65
C THR A 31 14.09 10.61 2.54
N ARG A 32 14.71 9.44 2.39
CA ARG A 32 14.28 8.46 1.37
C ARG A 32 12.94 7.81 1.72
N ARG A 33 12.68 7.53 3.00
CA ARG A 33 11.37 7.04 3.45
C ARG A 33 10.26 8.05 3.18
N LEU A 34 10.52 9.32 3.49
CA LEU A 34 9.62 10.42 3.19
C LEU A 34 9.36 10.51 1.68
N GLN A 35 10.40 10.48 0.84
CA GLN A 35 10.27 10.47 -0.61
C GLN A 35 9.35 9.34 -1.12
N SER A 36 9.57 8.11 -0.65
CA SER A 36 8.73 6.97 -1.02
C SER A 36 7.26 7.19 -0.63
N LEU A 37 6.99 7.70 0.58
CA LEU A 37 5.62 8.04 1.03
C LEU A 37 5.00 9.13 0.17
N LEU A 38 5.78 10.16 -0.16
CA LEU A 38 5.32 11.26 -0.98
C LEU A 38 4.89 10.74 -2.36
N ILE A 39 5.70 9.89 -2.99
CA ILE A 39 5.38 9.27 -4.29
C ILE A 39 4.11 8.42 -4.19
N SER A 40 3.96 7.62 -3.13
CA SER A 40 2.74 6.81 -2.89
C SER A 40 1.47 7.62 -3.01
N VAL A 41 1.47 8.75 -2.30
CA VAL A 41 0.30 9.59 -2.12
C VAL A 41 0.04 10.40 -3.39
N ALA A 42 1.09 10.86 -4.07
CA ALA A 42 0.96 11.51 -5.37
C ALA A 42 0.37 10.56 -6.44
N VAL A 43 0.81 9.30 -6.46
CA VAL A 43 0.26 8.26 -7.35
C VAL A 43 -1.19 7.96 -7.02
N SER A 44 -1.54 7.79 -5.73
CA SER A 44 -2.92 7.48 -5.32
C SER A 44 -3.89 8.63 -5.64
N TYR A 45 -3.42 9.87 -5.56
CA TYR A 45 -4.20 11.06 -5.89
C TYR A 45 -4.12 11.49 -7.36
N GLY A 46 -3.38 10.77 -8.21
CA GLY A 46 -3.35 11.01 -9.65
C GLY A 46 -2.56 12.25 -10.09
N ASP A 47 -1.47 12.60 -9.40
CA ASP A 47 -0.56 13.64 -9.88
C ASP A 47 0.04 13.24 -11.23
N VAL A 48 -0.31 13.96 -12.29
CA VAL A 48 -0.01 13.57 -13.69
C VAL A 48 1.48 13.32 -13.92
N ASN A 49 2.36 14.18 -13.38
CA ASN A 49 3.80 14.06 -13.58
C ASN A 49 4.37 12.85 -12.83
N THR A 50 3.95 12.65 -11.59
CA THR A 50 4.42 11.55 -10.75
C THR A 50 3.91 10.21 -11.27
N VAL A 51 2.65 10.15 -11.71
CA VAL A 51 2.06 8.96 -12.34
C VAL A 51 2.83 8.59 -13.59
N LYS A 52 3.06 9.54 -14.50
CA LYS A 52 3.80 9.31 -15.74
C LYS A 52 5.20 8.73 -15.47
N GLU A 53 5.96 9.38 -14.59
CA GLU A 53 7.31 8.93 -14.24
C GLU A 53 7.31 7.55 -13.56
N ALA A 54 6.33 7.28 -12.68
CA ALA A 54 6.19 5.98 -12.03
C ALA A 54 5.86 4.87 -13.05
N THR A 55 4.95 5.15 -14.00
CA THR A 55 4.60 4.20 -15.08
C THR A 55 5.75 3.99 -16.05
N ASP A 56 6.53 5.04 -16.37
CA ASP A 56 7.69 4.93 -17.25
C ASP A 56 8.77 4.03 -16.62
N ARG A 57 9.02 4.17 -15.32
CA ARG A 57 9.93 3.29 -14.56
C ARG A 57 9.42 1.86 -14.47
N PHE A 58 8.11 1.68 -14.31
CA PHE A 58 7.49 0.36 -14.35
C PHE A 58 7.68 -0.31 -15.72
N ASN A 59 7.47 0.44 -16.80
CA ASN A 59 7.68 -0.05 -18.17
C ASN A 59 9.15 -0.41 -18.44
N GLN A 60 10.10 0.38 -17.94
CA GLN A 60 11.52 0.05 -18.01
C GLN A 60 11.82 -1.26 -17.26
N TRP A 61 11.18 -1.49 -16.12
CA TRP A 61 11.34 -2.72 -15.37
C TRP A 61 10.75 -3.95 -16.05
N MET A 62 9.64 -3.80 -16.77
CA MET A 62 9.11 -4.87 -17.62
C MET A 62 10.10 -5.29 -18.71
N GLN A 63 10.97 -4.37 -19.14
CA GLN A 63 12.02 -4.64 -20.14
C GLN A 63 13.32 -5.15 -19.49
N ASN A 64 13.65 -4.71 -18.27
CA ASN A 64 14.84 -5.11 -17.53
C ASN A 64 14.56 -5.17 -16.01
N THR A 65 14.50 -6.39 -15.47
CA THR A 65 14.00 -6.67 -14.11
C THR A 65 14.89 -6.18 -12.95
N ASP A 66 16.11 -5.71 -13.22
CA ASP A 66 17.11 -5.37 -12.18
C ASP A 66 17.25 -3.87 -11.87
N ASN A 67 16.52 -2.99 -12.57
CA ASN A 67 16.81 -1.55 -12.54
C ASN A 67 15.90 -0.68 -11.65
N ILE A 68 15.19 -1.27 -10.67
CA ILE A 68 14.38 -0.48 -9.72
C ILE A 68 14.98 -0.50 -8.32
N ASP A 69 15.11 0.70 -7.75
CA ASP A 69 15.43 0.93 -6.34
C ASP A 69 14.49 0.16 -5.38
N PRO A 70 15.00 -0.75 -4.53
CA PRO A 70 14.18 -1.52 -3.57
C PRO A 70 13.23 -0.68 -2.72
N GLU A 71 13.60 0.56 -2.38
CA GLU A 71 12.75 1.46 -1.56
C GLU A 71 11.55 2.04 -2.34
N LEU A 72 11.61 2.03 -3.68
CA LEU A 72 10.58 2.55 -4.58
C LEU A 72 9.82 1.45 -5.31
N GLN A 73 10.32 0.20 -5.31
CA GLN A 73 9.71 -0.94 -6.00
C GLN A 73 8.22 -1.07 -5.75
N GLY A 74 7.78 -1.11 -4.48
CA GLY A 74 6.36 -1.22 -4.16
C GLY A 74 5.51 -0.08 -4.76
N ARG A 75 6.03 1.15 -4.79
CA ARG A 75 5.30 2.33 -5.30
C ARG A 75 5.21 2.34 -6.82
N ILE A 76 6.26 1.87 -7.47
CA ILE A 76 6.30 1.72 -8.93
C ILE A 76 5.38 0.59 -9.38
N PHE A 77 5.34 -0.53 -8.64
CA PHE A 77 4.39 -1.62 -8.92
C PHE A 77 2.95 -1.15 -8.73
N ASP A 78 2.66 -0.46 -7.64
CA ASP A 78 1.33 0.11 -7.37
C ASP A 78 0.88 1.04 -8.53
N ALA A 79 1.75 1.95 -8.98
CA ALA A 79 1.45 2.85 -10.08
C ALA A 79 1.23 2.10 -11.40
N GLY A 80 2.10 1.13 -11.72
CA GLY A 80 2.02 0.32 -12.93
C GLY A 80 0.73 -0.49 -13.02
N ILE A 81 0.23 -1.02 -11.91
CA ILE A 81 -1.04 -1.75 -11.89
C ILE A 81 -2.26 -0.83 -11.83
N MET A 82 -2.19 0.26 -11.07
CA MET A 82 -3.31 1.19 -10.90
C MET A 82 -3.66 1.95 -12.20
N TYR A 83 -2.65 2.22 -13.03
CA TYR A 83 -2.78 2.96 -14.29
C TYR A 83 -2.47 2.12 -15.53
N GLY A 84 -2.10 0.85 -15.36
CA GLY A 84 -1.82 -0.10 -16.45
C GLY A 84 -3.04 -0.90 -16.89
N SER A 85 -2.82 -1.80 -17.84
CA SER A 85 -3.80 -2.69 -18.45
C SER A 85 -3.59 -4.15 -18.00
N GLU A 86 -4.33 -5.08 -18.61
CA GLU A 86 -4.16 -6.51 -18.42
C GLU A 86 -2.72 -6.99 -18.67
N LYS A 87 -1.99 -6.34 -19.59
CA LYS A 87 -0.61 -6.68 -19.91
C LYS A 87 0.31 -6.50 -18.70
N GLU A 88 0.23 -5.33 -18.06
CA GLU A 88 1.02 -4.98 -16.87
C GLU A 88 0.64 -5.89 -15.70
N TRP A 89 -0.66 -6.17 -15.53
CA TRP A 89 -1.16 -7.06 -14.48
C TRP A 89 -0.68 -8.51 -14.64
N THR A 90 -0.76 -9.05 -15.86
CA THR A 90 -0.30 -10.42 -16.16
C THR A 90 1.20 -10.56 -15.94
N PHE A 91 1.97 -9.53 -16.28
CA PHE A 91 3.40 -9.50 -16.00
C PHE A 91 3.70 -9.59 -14.50
N VAL A 92 3.06 -8.74 -13.68
CA VAL A 92 3.26 -8.76 -12.22
C VAL A 92 2.81 -10.07 -11.61
N LYS A 93 1.72 -10.67 -12.09
CA LYS A 93 1.28 -12.01 -11.70
C LYS A 93 2.35 -13.05 -11.98
N SER A 94 2.99 -13.01 -13.15
CA SER A 94 4.09 -13.93 -13.47
C SER A 94 5.27 -13.77 -12.51
N GLN A 95 5.64 -12.53 -12.18
CA GLN A 95 6.75 -12.24 -11.26
C GLN A 95 6.42 -12.68 -9.83
N TYR A 96 5.17 -12.55 -9.40
CA TYR A 96 4.70 -13.05 -8.11
C TYR A 96 4.83 -14.58 -8.00
N LEU A 97 4.53 -15.31 -9.08
CA LEU A 97 4.61 -16.78 -9.10
C LEU A 97 6.06 -17.29 -9.12
N THR A 98 7.00 -16.53 -9.69
CA THR A 98 8.41 -16.94 -9.82
C THR A 98 9.30 -16.45 -8.67
N VAL A 99 8.95 -15.36 -7.99
CA VAL A 99 9.80 -14.75 -6.97
C VAL A 99 9.89 -15.63 -5.71
N LEU A 100 11.12 -15.85 -5.24
CA LEU A 100 11.42 -16.61 -4.02
C LEU A 100 11.54 -15.73 -2.77
N VAL A 101 11.70 -14.41 -2.94
CA VAL A 101 11.88 -13.45 -1.85
C VAL A 101 10.52 -13.07 -1.25
N PRO A 102 10.22 -13.40 0.03
CA PRO A 102 8.90 -13.17 0.62
C PRO A 102 8.47 -11.70 0.67
N SER A 103 9.40 -10.79 0.95
CA SER A 103 9.11 -9.35 1.01
C SER A 103 8.69 -8.80 -0.36
N LYS A 104 9.41 -9.17 -1.42
CA LYS A 104 9.08 -8.81 -2.80
C LYS A 104 7.77 -9.47 -3.25
N ARG A 105 7.53 -10.71 -2.82
CA ARG A 105 6.28 -11.43 -3.06
C ARG A 105 5.07 -10.69 -2.47
N SER A 106 5.16 -10.24 -1.20
CA SER A 106 4.10 -9.42 -0.57
C SER A 106 3.90 -8.08 -1.28
N GLN A 107 4.97 -7.41 -1.72
CA GLN A 107 4.85 -6.16 -2.50
C GLN A 107 4.11 -6.38 -3.83
N LEU A 108 4.42 -7.45 -4.57
CA LEU A 108 3.75 -7.77 -5.83
C LEU A 108 2.27 -8.14 -5.62
N MET A 109 1.97 -8.89 -4.55
CA MET A 109 0.59 -9.22 -4.18
C MET A 109 -0.23 -7.95 -3.90
N LYS A 110 0.31 -7.02 -3.08
CA LYS A 110 -0.33 -5.72 -2.79
C LYS A 110 -0.57 -4.91 -4.05
N ALA A 111 0.39 -4.88 -4.97
CA ALA A 111 0.26 -4.15 -6.22
C ALA A 111 -0.85 -4.73 -7.11
N LEU A 112 -0.94 -6.06 -7.24
CA LEU A 112 -1.98 -6.75 -8.03
C LEU A 112 -3.41 -6.42 -7.53
N ALA A 113 -3.58 -6.20 -6.22
CA ALA A 113 -4.85 -5.82 -5.60
C ALA A 113 -5.25 -4.35 -5.85
N LYS A 114 -4.33 -3.51 -6.36
CA LYS A 114 -4.60 -2.08 -6.65
C LYS A 114 -5.12 -1.81 -8.06
N SER A 115 -5.42 -2.87 -8.82
CA SER A 115 -6.03 -2.70 -10.14
C SER A 115 -7.37 -1.97 -10.03
N ARG A 116 -7.67 -1.13 -11.03
CA ARG A 116 -8.97 -0.45 -11.15
C ARG A 116 -9.96 -1.20 -12.03
N ASP A 117 -9.53 -2.32 -12.61
CA ASP A 117 -10.36 -3.15 -13.49
C ASP A 117 -10.98 -4.29 -12.67
N ASP A 118 -12.31 -4.27 -12.52
CA ASP A 118 -13.07 -5.27 -11.77
C ASP A 118 -12.87 -6.70 -12.32
N SER A 119 -12.62 -6.85 -13.62
CA SER A 119 -12.33 -8.16 -14.22
C SER A 119 -10.96 -8.70 -13.80
N LEU A 120 -9.97 -7.83 -13.60
CA LEU A 120 -8.66 -8.21 -13.08
C LEU A 120 -8.71 -8.48 -11.57
N LEU A 121 -9.52 -7.72 -10.83
CA LEU A 121 -9.76 -7.97 -9.41
C LEU A 121 -10.52 -9.27 -9.17
N SER A 122 -11.47 -9.65 -10.01
CA SER A 122 -12.12 -10.97 -9.89
C SER A 122 -11.13 -12.12 -10.14
N ARG A 123 -10.22 -11.96 -11.10
CA ARG A 123 -9.12 -12.90 -11.40
C ARG A 123 -7.98 -12.88 -10.38
N PHE A 124 -7.95 -11.89 -9.48
CA PHE A 124 -7.01 -11.87 -8.37
C PHE A 124 -7.21 -13.12 -7.50
N GLY A 125 -8.46 -13.51 -7.24
CA GLY A 125 -8.78 -14.74 -6.48
C GLY A 125 -8.20 -16.03 -7.08
N ASP A 126 -7.98 -16.07 -8.40
CA ASP A 126 -7.40 -17.23 -9.10
C ASP A 126 -5.88 -17.36 -8.90
N VAL A 127 -5.23 -16.33 -8.36
CA VAL A 127 -3.80 -16.39 -8.06
C VAL A 127 -3.63 -17.17 -6.75
N SER A 128 -2.78 -18.20 -6.75
CA SER A 128 -2.46 -18.95 -5.53
C SER A 128 -1.67 -18.07 -4.56
N PHE A 129 -2.40 -17.39 -3.69
CA PHE A 129 -1.89 -16.64 -2.55
C PHE A 129 -1.85 -17.53 -1.32
N THR A 130 -0.91 -17.27 -0.40
CA THR A 130 -1.06 -17.87 0.93
C THR A 130 -2.20 -17.12 1.61
N LEU A 131 -3.18 -17.87 2.13
CA LEU A 131 -4.29 -17.31 2.90
C LEU A 131 -3.78 -16.44 4.07
N THR A 132 -2.61 -16.78 4.61
CA THR A 132 -1.88 -16.00 5.61
C THR A 132 -1.54 -14.59 5.16
N ASP A 133 -1.05 -14.41 3.93
CA ASP A 133 -0.67 -13.09 3.43
C ASP A 133 -1.90 -12.23 3.15
N ILE A 134 -2.97 -12.82 2.60
CA ILE A 134 -4.25 -12.11 2.36
C ILE A 134 -4.81 -11.58 3.67
N ILE A 135 -4.91 -12.43 4.70
CA ILE A 135 -5.46 -12.04 6.00
C ILE A 135 -4.66 -10.89 6.60
N LYS A 136 -3.33 -11.01 6.64
CA LYS A 136 -2.48 -9.97 7.24
C LYS A 136 -2.59 -8.63 6.52
N ASP A 137 -2.59 -8.65 5.20
CA ASP A 137 -2.54 -7.41 4.42
C ASP A 137 -3.90 -6.71 4.38
N SER A 138 -5.00 -7.46 4.23
CA SER A 138 -6.36 -6.90 4.20
C SER A 138 -6.80 -6.28 5.52
N THR A 139 -6.35 -6.82 6.66
CA THR A 139 -6.72 -6.30 7.98
C THR A 139 -5.72 -5.32 8.57
N SER A 140 -4.64 -4.97 7.85
CA SER A 140 -3.51 -4.21 8.42
C SER A 140 -3.86 -2.77 8.82
N GLU A 141 -4.87 -2.18 8.18
CA GLU A 141 -5.32 -0.80 8.42
C GLU A 141 -6.50 -0.70 9.41
N PHE A 142 -7.06 -1.84 9.81
CA PHE A 142 -8.19 -1.90 10.74
C PHE A 142 -7.79 -1.41 12.12
N SER A 143 -8.65 -0.57 12.71
CA SER A 143 -8.32 0.20 13.91
C SER A 143 -9.52 0.51 14.79
N THR A 144 -10.68 -0.09 14.52
CA THR A 144 -11.90 0.08 15.31
C THR A 144 -12.36 -1.23 15.95
N PRO A 145 -13.10 -1.18 17.09
CA PRO A 145 -13.70 -2.38 17.68
C PRO A 145 -14.62 -3.14 16.72
N PHE A 146 -15.30 -2.42 15.83
CA PHE A 146 -16.14 -3.01 14.79
C PHE A 146 -15.32 -3.87 13.82
N ASP A 147 -14.18 -3.35 13.33
CA ASP A 147 -13.29 -4.11 12.44
C ASP A 147 -12.80 -5.42 13.08
N LEU A 148 -12.51 -5.37 14.39
CA LEU A 148 -12.09 -6.55 15.16
C LEU A 148 -13.21 -7.59 15.26
N GLU A 149 -14.43 -7.15 15.53
CA GLU A 149 -15.60 -8.02 15.64
C GLU A 149 -15.91 -8.67 14.29
N GLU A 150 -15.87 -7.91 13.19
CA GLU A 150 -16.14 -8.43 11.85
C GLU A 150 -15.13 -9.53 11.46
N VAL A 151 -13.83 -9.31 11.69
CA VAL A 151 -12.79 -10.31 11.42
C VAL A 151 -13.00 -11.57 12.27
N GLN A 152 -13.28 -11.41 13.56
CA GLN A 152 -13.51 -12.55 14.45
C GLN A 152 -14.76 -13.35 14.06
N GLN A 153 -15.84 -12.66 13.67
CA GLN A 153 -17.08 -13.32 13.29
C GLN A 153 -16.94 -14.06 11.96
N PHE A 154 -16.31 -13.43 10.95
CA PHE A 154 -16.07 -14.06 9.67
C PHE A 154 -15.31 -15.39 9.80
N PHE A 155 -14.22 -15.41 10.59
CA PHE A 155 -13.39 -16.61 10.79
C PHE A 155 -13.91 -17.58 11.87
N LYS A 156 -14.99 -17.25 12.59
CA LYS A 156 -15.77 -18.25 13.33
C LYS A 156 -16.63 -19.09 12.39
N GLU A 157 -17.16 -18.46 11.35
CA GLU A 157 -18.06 -19.10 10.37
C GLU A 157 -17.28 -19.78 9.23
N HIS A 158 -16.04 -19.32 8.96
CA HIS A 158 -15.21 -19.81 7.87
C HIS A 158 -13.84 -20.26 8.40
N ASP A 159 -13.59 -21.57 8.41
CA ASP A 159 -12.30 -22.13 8.86
C ASP A 159 -11.15 -21.66 7.95
N ALA A 160 -10.16 -21.00 8.55
CA ALA A 160 -8.96 -20.55 7.86
C ALA A 160 -7.94 -21.68 7.64
N GLY A 161 -8.14 -22.87 8.23
CA GLY A 161 -7.26 -24.03 8.07
C GLY A 161 -5.79 -23.69 8.39
N PRO A 162 -4.84 -23.85 7.44
CA PRO A 162 -3.45 -23.45 7.63
C PRO A 162 -3.24 -21.95 7.93
N GLY A 163 -4.23 -21.09 7.64
CA GLY A 163 -4.24 -19.65 7.88
C GLY A 163 -4.68 -19.22 9.28
N THR A 164 -5.09 -20.14 10.16
CA THR A 164 -5.60 -19.81 11.52
C THR A 164 -4.62 -18.98 12.35
N ARG A 165 -3.31 -19.22 12.22
CA ARG A 165 -2.30 -18.40 12.89
C ARG A 165 -2.30 -16.95 12.41
N ALA A 166 -2.63 -16.71 11.14
CA ALA A 166 -2.72 -15.38 10.56
C ALA A 166 -3.93 -14.61 11.10
N VAL A 167 -5.07 -15.27 11.31
CA VAL A 167 -6.27 -14.69 11.92
C VAL A 167 -5.97 -14.19 13.34
N GLN A 168 -5.23 -14.98 14.11
CA GLN A 168 -4.81 -14.59 15.46
C GLN A 168 -3.91 -13.35 15.44
N ILE A 169 -2.88 -13.34 14.58
CA ILE A 169 -1.97 -12.19 14.42
C ILE A 169 -2.74 -10.94 13.94
N ALA A 170 -3.67 -11.10 13.00
CA ALA A 170 -4.52 -10.01 12.54
C ALA A 170 -5.35 -9.42 13.69
N SER A 171 -6.01 -10.27 14.48
CA SER A 171 -6.80 -9.83 15.64
C SER A 171 -5.96 -9.08 16.67
N GLU A 172 -4.76 -9.58 16.99
CA GLU A 172 -3.82 -8.92 17.89
C GLU A 172 -3.37 -7.55 17.36
N ASN A 173 -3.07 -7.45 16.07
CA ASN A 173 -2.70 -6.18 15.43
C ASN A 173 -3.85 -5.16 15.45
N ILE A 174 -5.08 -5.57 15.16
CA ILE A 174 -6.24 -4.68 15.21
C ILE A 174 -6.44 -4.16 16.64
N GLN A 175 -6.30 -5.02 17.64
CA GLN A 175 -6.40 -4.63 19.04
C GLN A 175 -5.31 -3.64 19.45
N MET A 176 -4.07 -3.83 18.99
CA MET A 176 -3.00 -2.85 19.18
C MET A 176 -3.30 -1.51 18.50
N ASN A 177 -3.86 -1.51 17.29
CA ASN A 177 -4.24 -0.29 16.57
C ASN A 177 -5.36 0.47 17.30
N ILE A 178 -6.38 -0.24 17.82
CA ILE A 178 -7.45 0.36 18.64
C ILE A 178 -6.86 1.03 19.88
N GLN A 179 -6.03 0.29 20.65
CA GLN A 179 -5.41 0.84 21.86
C GLN A 179 -4.54 2.05 21.57
N TRP A 180 -3.75 2.00 20.49
CA TRP A 180 -2.94 3.13 20.09
C TRP A 180 -3.80 4.36 19.77
N LEU A 181 -4.90 4.18 19.04
CA LEU A 181 -5.81 5.25 18.66
C LEU A 181 -6.51 5.86 19.89
N GLU A 182 -6.96 5.03 20.84
CA GLU A 182 -7.56 5.48 22.10
C GLU A 182 -6.59 6.31 22.95
N GLN A 183 -5.33 5.86 23.05
CA GLN A 183 -4.31 6.52 23.87
C GLN A 183 -3.75 7.79 23.23
N ASN A 184 -3.59 7.81 21.91
CA ASN A 184 -2.83 8.85 21.21
C ASN A 184 -3.70 9.74 20.32
N GLY A 185 -4.92 9.32 19.97
CA GLY A 185 -5.76 9.99 18.98
C GLY A 185 -6.07 11.45 19.32
N GLN A 186 -6.52 11.73 20.55
CA GLN A 186 -6.79 13.10 21.00
C GLN A 186 -5.53 13.96 21.05
N THR A 187 -4.42 13.39 21.51
CA THR A 187 -3.12 14.09 21.57
C THR A 187 -2.65 14.50 20.17
N VAL A 188 -2.72 13.57 19.20
CA VAL A 188 -2.38 13.83 17.80
C VAL A 188 -3.32 14.88 17.21
N GLN A 189 -4.63 14.78 17.49
CA GLN A 189 -5.62 15.75 17.02
C GLN A 189 -5.35 17.17 17.55
N HIS A 190 -5.09 17.31 18.86
CA HIS A 190 -4.77 18.59 19.48
C HIS A 190 -3.46 19.18 18.96
N TRP A 191 -2.43 18.33 18.79
CA TRP A 191 -1.16 18.78 18.21
C TRP A 191 -1.34 19.29 16.79
N LEU A 192 -2.10 18.57 15.95
CA LEU A 192 -2.40 18.99 14.58
C LEU A 192 -3.15 20.31 14.55
N GLN A 193 -4.18 20.49 15.39
CA GLN A 193 -4.93 21.76 15.47
C GLN A 193 -4.04 22.95 15.88
N ARG A 194 -3.08 22.74 16.78
CA ARG A 194 -2.14 23.79 17.21
C ARG A 194 -1.06 24.17 16.20
N ASN A 195 -0.72 23.28 15.28
CA ASN A 195 0.45 23.44 14.38
C ASN A 195 0.07 23.47 12.88
N SER A 196 -1.22 23.64 12.56
CA SER A 196 -1.72 23.70 11.19
C SER A 196 -2.20 25.08 10.72
N GLU A 197 -1.95 26.13 11.52
CA GLU A 197 -2.02 27.54 11.14
C GLU A 197 -0.64 28.08 10.72
#